data_AF-A0A3S1GDH1-F1
#
_entry.id   AF-A0A3S1GDH1-F1
#
_cell.length_a   1.000
_cell.length_b   1.000
_cell.length_c   1.000
_cell.angle_alpha   90.00
_cell.angle_beta   90.00
_cell.angle_gamma   90.00
#
_symmetry.space_group_name_H-M   'P 1'
#
loop_
_entity.id
_entity.type
_entity.pdbx_description
1 polymer ?
#
loop_
_entity_poly.entity_id
_entity_poly.type
_entity_poly.pdbx_seq_one_letter_code
_entity_poly.pdbx_strand_id
1 'polypeptide(L)'
;VEPDGQMRLRLKADPDAYPLIVEADGNAGIVKGAAVYSGQFKISGADKNSAELRGNDGEPLKISTGKPDPGFRLNGKFALDHQKLDVEEFRFETGPLDNPYTADGKASVDLGLKPHFAVEASGAQVQFDEAVGGAAGSGFTLDQRIAAFEQTLRHMPKPTIPGSVEVRLPAVVAGDTTGRDVRLSAEPVEGGWSVKSLAAT
;
A
#
# COMPACT_ATOMS: atom_id res chain seq x y z
N VAL A 1 -11.11 23.58 20.47
CA VAL A 1 -11.34 22.51 21.44
C VAL A 1 -12.83 22.26 21.45
N GLU A 2 -13.24 21.07 21.05
CA GLU A 2 -14.62 20.61 21.13
C GLU A 2 -15.02 20.41 22.61
N PRO A 3 -16.32 20.39 22.96
CA PRO A 3 -16.78 20.32 24.35
C PRO A 3 -16.26 19.10 25.15
N ASP A 4 -15.73 18.10 24.46
CA ASP A 4 -15.17 16.86 24.99
C ASP A 4 -13.66 16.92 25.26
N GLY A 5 -13.01 18.07 25.04
CA GLY A 5 -11.57 18.24 25.19
C GLY A 5 -10.75 17.74 24.00
N GLN A 6 -11.39 17.40 22.88
CA GLN A 6 -10.71 17.03 21.64
C GLN A 6 -10.41 18.24 20.76
N MET A 7 -9.40 18.10 19.92
CA MET A 7 -8.97 19.08 18.93
C MET A 7 -8.84 18.41 17.58
N ARG A 8 -9.43 19.03 16.55
CA ARG A 8 -9.20 18.58 15.18
C ARG A 8 -7.74 18.81 14.80
N LEU A 9 -7.08 17.75 14.36
CA LEU A 9 -5.70 17.71 13.94
C LEU A 9 -5.63 17.21 12.49
N ARG A 10 -4.93 17.97 11.65
CA ARG A 10 -4.58 17.59 10.29
C ARG A 10 -3.07 17.46 10.16
N LEU A 11 -2.62 16.31 9.70
CA LEU A 11 -1.21 15.99 9.46
C LEU A 11 -1.01 15.77 7.96
N LYS A 12 0.09 16.32 7.44
CA LYS A 12 0.61 15.97 6.12
C LYS A 12 2.11 15.74 6.24
N ALA A 13 2.60 14.61 5.75
CA ALA A 13 4.00 14.22 5.74
C ALA A 13 4.43 13.82 4.32
N ASP A 14 5.59 14.30 3.90
CA ASP A 14 6.28 13.95 2.64
C ASP A 14 7.71 13.55 3.02
N PRO A 15 7.96 12.28 3.39
CA PRO A 15 9.30 11.83 3.76
C PRO A 15 10.24 11.88 2.56
N ASP A 16 11.42 12.48 2.70
CA ASP A 16 12.42 12.55 1.62
C ASP A 16 12.87 11.15 1.17
N ALA A 17 12.99 10.22 2.11
CA ALA A 17 13.48 8.86 1.86
C ALA A 17 12.49 7.97 1.08
N TYR A 18 11.22 8.36 0.99
CA TYR A 18 10.19 7.54 0.35
C TYR A 18 9.34 8.37 -0.62
N PRO A 19 9.05 7.88 -1.83
CA PRO A 19 8.23 8.58 -2.80
C PRO A 19 6.73 8.41 -2.46
N LEU A 20 6.31 8.91 -1.29
CA LEU A 20 4.93 8.83 -0.82
C LEU A 20 4.54 10.10 -0.06
N ILE A 21 3.25 10.40 -0.04
CA ILE A 21 2.64 11.43 0.79
C ILE A 21 1.69 10.74 1.76
N VAL A 22 1.76 11.09 3.04
CA VAL A 22 0.83 10.65 4.09
C VAL A 22 0.01 11.85 4.54
N GLU A 23 -1.31 11.70 4.58
CA GLU A 23 -2.26 12.69 5.08
C GLU A 23 -3.14 12.03 6.14
N ALA A 24 -3.40 12.72 7.25
CA ALA A 24 -4.36 12.30 8.27
C ALA A 24 -5.20 13.49 8.73
N ASP A 25 -6.51 13.30 8.90
CA ASP A 25 -7.45 14.28 9.42
C ASP A 25 -8.34 13.60 10.45
N GLY A 26 -8.37 14.14 11.67
CA GLY A 26 -9.07 13.50 12.77
C GLY A 26 -9.12 14.36 14.02
N ASN A 27 -9.56 13.76 15.11
CA ASN A 27 -9.65 14.39 16.43
C ASN A 27 -8.59 13.80 17.36
N ALA A 28 -7.74 14.67 17.90
CA ALA A 28 -6.74 14.34 18.89
C ALA A 28 -7.15 14.89 20.27
N GLY A 29 -6.89 14.15 21.33
CA GLY A 29 -7.26 14.59 22.68
C GLY A 29 -6.66 13.71 23.76
N ILE A 30 -7.04 13.98 25.01
CA ILE A 30 -6.68 13.17 26.16
C ILE A 30 -7.93 12.47 26.69
N VAL A 31 -7.96 11.14 26.66
CA VAL A 31 -9.03 10.32 27.21
C VAL A 31 -8.48 9.50 28.36
N LYS A 32 -9.05 9.66 29.55
CA LYS A 32 -8.62 8.96 30.79
C LYS A 32 -7.10 9.07 31.06
N GLY A 33 -6.50 10.22 30.73
CA GLY A 33 -5.08 10.49 30.94
C GLY A 33 -4.14 9.98 29.83
N ALA A 34 -4.67 9.35 28.78
CA ALA A 34 -3.89 8.91 27.62
C ALA A 34 -4.17 9.76 26.38
N ALA A 35 -3.12 10.05 25.60
CA ALA A 35 -3.27 10.67 24.29
C ALA A 35 -3.96 9.70 23.31
N VAL A 36 -4.92 10.23 22.58
CA VAL A 36 -5.63 9.53 21.51
C VAL A 36 -5.68 10.41 20.26
N TYR A 37 -5.67 9.78 19.09
CA TYR A 37 -5.90 10.42 17.80
C TYR A 37 -6.65 9.47 16.88
N SER A 38 -7.83 9.85 16.41
CA SER A 38 -8.61 9.01 15.49
C SER A 38 -9.20 9.82 14.36
N GLY A 39 -9.33 9.20 13.19
CA GLY A 39 -9.79 9.89 12.01
C GLY A 39 -9.65 9.08 10.74
N GLN A 40 -9.43 9.79 9.64
CA GLN A 40 -9.19 9.22 8.32
C GLN A 40 -7.76 9.49 7.91
N PHE A 41 -7.17 8.55 7.18
CA PHE A 41 -5.87 8.72 6.57
C PHE A 41 -5.94 8.45 5.07
N LYS A 42 -4.99 9.05 4.36
CA LYS A 42 -4.72 8.81 2.95
C LYS A 42 -3.21 8.73 2.75
N ILE A 43 -2.78 7.74 2.00
CA ILE A 43 -1.40 7.61 1.54
C ILE A 43 -1.45 7.52 0.02
N SER A 44 -0.59 8.26 -0.67
CA SER A 44 -0.45 8.20 -2.11
C SER A 44 1.01 8.10 -2.52
N GLY A 45 1.32 7.19 -3.45
CA GLY A 45 2.60 7.18 -4.13
C GLY A 45 2.81 8.50 -4.87
N ALA A 46 3.91 9.18 -4.57
CA ALA A 46 4.34 10.37 -5.27
C ALA A 46 5.27 9.93 -6.41
N ASP A 47 4.93 10.27 -7.65
CA ASP A 47 5.80 9.98 -8.79
C ASP A 47 6.97 10.98 -8.81
N LYS A 48 7.96 10.79 -7.93
CA LYS A 48 9.17 11.62 -7.84
C LYS A 48 10.07 11.45 -9.10
N ASN A 49 9.76 10.50 -10.01
CA ASN A 49 10.50 10.27 -11.25
C ASN A 49 10.05 11.14 -12.44
N SER A 50 8.97 11.90 -12.31
CA SER A 50 8.54 12.83 -13.36
C SER A 50 9.42 14.10 -13.47
N ALA A 51 10.30 14.35 -12.49
CA ALA A 51 11.03 15.61 -12.39
C ALA A 51 12.45 15.63 -13.02
N GLU A 52 13.10 14.49 -13.32
CA GLU A 52 14.53 14.52 -13.71
C GLU A 52 14.95 13.54 -14.82
N LEU A 53 14.14 13.39 -15.87
CA LEU A 53 14.69 12.95 -17.16
C LEU A 53 15.32 14.16 -17.88
N ARG A 54 16.47 14.64 -17.36
CA ARG A 54 17.35 15.55 -18.11
C ARG A 54 18.03 14.73 -19.21
N GLY A 55 17.63 14.95 -20.47
CA GLY A 55 18.40 14.48 -21.61
C GLY A 55 19.81 15.09 -21.59
N ASN A 56 20.79 14.32 -22.06
CA ASN A 56 22.21 14.68 -22.08
C ASN A 56 22.55 15.91 -22.97
N ASP A 57 21.55 16.49 -23.67
CA ASP A 57 21.76 17.51 -24.70
C ASP A 57 21.08 18.86 -24.41
N GLY A 58 20.63 19.10 -23.16
CA GLY A 58 20.20 20.43 -22.71
C GLY A 58 18.90 20.99 -23.30
N GLU A 59 18.29 20.33 -24.29
CA GLU A 59 16.97 20.68 -24.83
C GLU A 59 15.86 19.92 -24.08
N PRO A 60 14.81 20.60 -23.58
CA PRO A 60 13.71 19.94 -22.90
C PRO A 60 12.88 19.12 -23.89
N LEU A 61 13.02 17.80 -23.87
CA LEU A 61 12.07 16.88 -24.48
C LEU A 61 10.71 17.09 -23.80
N LYS A 62 9.78 17.75 -24.50
CA LYS A 62 8.37 17.75 -24.14
C LYS A 62 7.84 16.33 -24.24
N ILE A 63 7.93 15.58 -23.15
CA ILE A 63 7.13 14.36 -22.97
C ILE A 63 5.69 14.86 -22.89
N SER A 64 4.93 14.55 -23.94
CA SER A 64 3.51 14.85 -24.05
C SER A 64 2.78 14.53 -22.74
N THR A 65 1.99 15.51 -22.29
CA THR A 65 0.86 15.52 -21.36
C THR A 65 0.15 14.17 -21.11
N GLY A 66 0.83 13.19 -20.53
CA GLY A 66 0.23 12.07 -19.81
C GLY A 66 0.10 12.50 -18.36
N LYS A 67 -1.13 12.53 -17.83
CA LYS A 67 -1.36 12.65 -16.38
C LYS A 67 -0.45 11.59 -15.72
N PRO A 68 0.39 11.93 -14.72
CA PRO A 68 1.23 10.93 -14.06
C PRO A 68 0.34 9.75 -13.69
N ASP A 69 0.76 8.53 -14.05
CA ASP A 69 0.02 7.33 -13.71
C ASP A 69 -0.22 7.41 -12.20
N PRO A 70 -1.48 7.43 -11.75
CA PRO A 70 -1.75 7.60 -10.34
C PRO A 70 -1.10 6.40 -9.65
N GLY A 71 0.01 6.67 -8.95
CA GLY A 71 0.67 5.68 -8.12
C GLY A 71 -0.32 5.06 -7.13
N PHE A 72 0.17 4.15 -6.29
CA PHE A 72 -0.73 3.50 -5.33
C PHE A 72 -1.45 4.53 -4.44
N ARG A 73 -2.70 4.22 -4.09
CA ARG A 73 -3.56 5.01 -3.20
C ARG A 73 -4.01 4.09 -2.09
N LEU A 74 -3.89 4.54 -0.85
CA LEU A 74 -4.34 3.79 0.31
C LEU A 74 -5.16 4.76 1.17
N ASN A 75 -6.36 4.36 1.56
CA ASN A 75 -7.23 5.16 2.41
C ASN A 75 -7.89 4.28 3.46
N GLY A 76 -8.23 4.86 4.60
CA GLY A 76 -8.89 4.12 5.66
C GLY A 76 -9.17 4.98 6.88
N LYS A 77 -9.70 4.33 7.91
CA LYS A 77 -9.88 4.94 9.23
C LYS A 77 -8.83 4.41 10.17
N PHE A 78 -8.38 5.25 11.09
CA PHE A 78 -7.42 4.84 12.09
C PHE A 78 -7.86 5.30 13.49
N ALA A 79 -7.41 4.54 14.49
CA ALA A 79 -7.45 4.91 15.89
C ALA A 79 -6.04 4.68 16.48
N LEU A 80 -5.44 5.75 16.99
CA LEU A 80 -4.15 5.73 17.65
C LEU A 80 -4.35 6.05 19.12
N ASP A 81 -3.78 5.22 19.99
CA ASP A 81 -3.56 5.53 21.39
C ASP A 81 -2.10 5.25 21.79
N HIS A 82 -1.81 5.25 23.08
CA HIS A 82 -0.47 5.00 23.61
C HIS A 82 0.01 3.55 23.50
N GLN A 83 -0.87 2.60 23.21
CA GLN A 83 -0.58 1.17 23.11
C GLN A 83 -0.68 0.64 21.68
N LYS A 84 -1.53 1.23 20.84
CA LYS A 84 -1.86 0.68 19.54
C LYS A 84 -2.20 1.76 18.51
N LEU A 85 -1.74 1.54 17.28
CA LEU A 85 -2.33 2.10 16.07
C LEU A 85 -3.19 1.01 15.44
N ASP A 86 -4.48 1.25 15.29
CA ASP A 86 -5.43 0.32 14.69
C ASP A 86 -6.05 0.93 13.43
N VAL A 87 -6.15 0.10 12.40
CA VAL A 87 -6.81 0.39 11.12
C VAL A 87 -7.76 -0.78 10.86
N GLU A 88 -9.00 -0.66 11.30
CA GLU A 88 -10.02 -1.70 11.15
C GLU A 88 -10.31 -2.03 9.68
N GLU A 89 -10.26 -1.01 8.83
CA GLU A 89 -10.50 -1.13 7.40
C GLU A 89 -9.67 -0.10 6.62
N PHE A 90 -8.99 -0.59 5.60
CA PHE A 90 -8.38 0.22 4.56
C PHE A 90 -8.72 -0.32 3.17
N ARG A 91 -8.69 0.57 2.19
CA ARG A 91 -8.72 0.26 0.77
C ARG A 91 -7.44 0.71 0.11
N PHE A 92 -6.75 -0.23 -0.51
CA PHE A 92 -5.62 -0.02 -1.40
C PHE A 92 -6.10 -0.04 -2.85
N GLU A 93 -5.58 0.86 -3.67
CA GLU A 93 -5.89 0.99 -5.09
C GLU A 93 -4.60 1.25 -5.88
N THR A 94 -4.42 0.57 -7.00
CA THR A 94 -3.28 0.80 -7.89
C THR A 94 -3.71 0.68 -9.36
N GLY A 95 -3.00 1.36 -10.25
CA GLY A 95 -3.38 1.48 -11.66
C GLY A 95 -4.37 2.63 -11.94
N PRO A 96 -4.97 2.65 -13.15
CA PRO A 96 -5.77 3.77 -13.66
C PRO A 96 -6.92 4.18 -12.73
N LEU A 97 -7.30 5.46 -12.75
CA LEU A 97 -8.38 5.99 -11.88
C LEU A 97 -9.76 5.44 -12.25
N ASP A 98 -9.96 5.09 -13.51
CA ASP A 98 -11.22 4.60 -14.06
C ASP A 98 -11.42 3.09 -13.87
N ASN A 99 -10.33 2.32 -13.80
CA ASN A 99 -10.37 0.89 -13.53
C ASN A 99 -9.19 0.44 -12.64
N PRO A 100 -9.19 0.82 -11.33
CA PRO A 100 -8.12 0.46 -10.43
C PRO A 100 -8.19 -1.01 -10.01
N TYR A 101 -7.02 -1.61 -9.82
CA TYR A 101 -6.92 -2.82 -9.00
C TYR A 101 -7.11 -2.43 -7.53
N THR A 102 -8.04 -3.09 -6.83
CA THR A 102 -8.35 -2.79 -5.44
C THR A 102 -8.00 -3.95 -4.51
N ALA A 103 -7.64 -3.62 -3.27
CA ALA A 103 -7.51 -4.58 -2.18
C ALA A 103 -8.03 -3.96 -0.89
N ASP A 104 -8.90 -4.65 -0.18
CA ASP A 104 -9.43 -4.22 1.12
C ASP A 104 -8.74 -5.00 2.23
N GLY A 105 -8.48 -4.36 3.37
CA GLY A 105 -7.69 -4.97 4.43
C GLY A 105 -7.80 -4.26 5.77
N LYS A 106 -7.02 -4.73 6.73
CA LYS A 106 -6.90 -4.18 8.08
C LYS A 106 -5.44 -4.20 8.51
N ALA A 107 -5.05 -3.28 9.38
CA ALA A 107 -3.70 -3.20 9.88
C ALA A 107 -3.67 -2.82 11.36
N SER A 108 -2.63 -3.23 12.06
CA SER A 108 -2.39 -2.82 13.43
C SER A 108 -0.90 -2.73 13.72
N VAL A 109 -0.54 -1.84 14.64
CA VAL A 109 0.79 -1.72 15.23
C VAL A 109 0.65 -1.60 16.74
N ASP A 110 1.09 -2.62 17.47
CA ASP A 110 1.27 -2.57 18.91
C ASP A 110 2.54 -1.75 19.21
N LEU A 111 2.40 -0.74 20.08
CA LEU A 111 3.44 0.23 20.46
C LEU A 111 4.00 -0.02 21.88
N GLY A 112 3.47 -1.02 22.59
CA GLY A 112 3.86 -1.35 23.96
C GLY A 112 5.24 -2.02 24.09
N LEU A 113 5.47 -2.70 25.23
CA LEU A 113 6.74 -3.36 25.55
C LEU A 113 7.18 -4.44 24.54
N LYS A 114 6.22 -4.98 23.78
CA LYS A 114 6.46 -5.96 22.72
C LYS A 114 5.87 -5.39 21.43
N PRO A 115 6.57 -4.47 20.77
CA PRO A 115 6.02 -3.84 19.59
C PRO A 115 5.90 -4.88 18.48
N HIS A 116 4.76 -4.90 17.80
CA HIS A 116 4.47 -5.82 16.72
C HIS A 116 3.54 -5.17 15.72
N PHE A 117 3.70 -5.41 14.43
CA PHE A 117 2.70 -5.01 13.45
C PHE A 117 2.07 -6.22 12.76
N ALA A 118 0.82 -6.09 12.36
CA ALA A 118 0.12 -7.06 11.53
C ALA A 118 -0.65 -6.33 10.44
N VAL A 119 -0.52 -6.79 9.20
CA VAL A 119 -1.28 -6.28 8.04
C VAL A 119 -1.93 -7.46 7.35
N GLU A 120 -3.24 -7.37 7.11
CA GLU A 120 -4.00 -8.35 6.34
C GLU A 120 -4.69 -7.62 5.18
N ALA A 121 -4.47 -8.06 3.95
CA ALA A 121 -5.10 -7.49 2.76
C ALA A 121 -5.69 -8.59 1.86
N SER A 122 -6.85 -8.32 1.27
CA SER A 122 -7.51 -9.19 0.30
C SER A 122 -7.77 -8.40 -0.98
N GLY A 123 -7.13 -8.82 -2.07
CA GLY A 123 -7.33 -8.25 -3.39
C GLY A 123 -8.71 -8.55 -3.96
N ALA A 124 -9.22 -7.68 -4.82
CA ALA A 124 -10.40 -7.95 -5.62
C ALA A 124 -10.07 -8.83 -6.84
N GLN A 125 -11.04 -9.62 -7.28
CA GLN A 125 -10.95 -10.37 -8.53
C GLN A 125 -11.12 -9.41 -9.70
N VAL A 126 -10.06 -9.18 -10.47
CA VAL A 126 -10.13 -8.36 -11.68
C VAL A 126 -10.27 -9.29 -12.88
N GLN A 127 -11.37 -9.12 -13.63
CA GLN A 127 -11.48 -9.63 -14.99
C GLN A 127 -10.52 -8.80 -15.83
N PHE A 128 -9.45 -9.39 -16.34
CA PHE A 128 -8.60 -8.72 -17.31
C PHE A 128 -9.41 -8.63 -18.61
N ASP A 129 -10.11 -7.52 -18.80
CA ASP A 129 -10.64 -7.20 -20.12
C ASP A 129 -9.47 -6.99 -21.06
N GLU A 130 -9.56 -7.69 -22.19
CA GLU A 130 -8.62 -7.86 -23.30
C GLU A 130 -8.32 -6.52 -24.01
N ALA A 131 -7.75 -5.54 -23.30
CA ALA A 131 -7.48 -4.19 -23.81
C ALA A 131 -6.04 -3.72 -23.57
N VAL A 132 -5.14 -4.63 -23.21
CA VAL A 132 -3.71 -4.47 -23.51
C VAL A 132 -3.44 -5.38 -24.69
N GLY A 133 -3.32 -4.80 -25.89
CA GLY A 133 -3.08 -5.49 -27.16
C GLY A 133 -1.73 -6.21 -27.26
N GLY A 134 -1.42 -7.07 -26.29
CA GLY A 134 -0.41 -8.11 -26.37
C GLY A 134 -1.12 -9.45 -26.51
N ALA A 135 -0.88 -10.12 -27.63
CA ALA A 135 -1.40 -11.42 -28.03
C ALA A 135 -2.04 -12.28 -26.92
N ALA A 136 -3.28 -12.72 -27.21
CA ALA A 136 -4.00 -13.75 -26.47
C ALA A 136 -3.06 -14.87 -25.98
N GLY A 137 -2.91 -15.00 -24.66
CA GLY A 137 -2.17 -16.08 -24.01
C GLY A 137 -1.11 -15.70 -22.97
N SER A 138 -0.85 -14.42 -22.70
CA SER A 138 0.22 -14.03 -21.74
C SER A 138 -0.30 -13.63 -20.35
N GLY A 139 -0.95 -14.58 -19.66
CA GLY A 139 -1.00 -14.48 -18.19
C GLY A 139 0.44 -14.49 -17.65
N PHE A 140 0.81 -13.56 -16.76
CA PHE A 140 2.13 -13.59 -16.13
C PHE A 140 2.39 -14.98 -15.54
N THR A 141 3.50 -15.60 -15.93
CA THR A 141 3.97 -16.87 -15.35
C THR A 141 4.22 -16.69 -13.86
N LEU A 142 4.18 -17.79 -13.09
CA LEU A 142 4.46 -17.76 -11.66
C LEU A 142 5.81 -17.07 -11.36
N ASP A 143 6.84 -17.35 -12.17
CA ASP A 143 8.18 -16.75 -12.03
C ASP A 143 8.18 -15.24 -12.26
N GLN A 144 7.43 -14.75 -13.26
CA GLN A 144 7.29 -13.31 -13.50
C GLN A 144 6.55 -12.60 -12.36
N ARG A 145 5.55 -13.26 -11.74
CA ARG A 145 4.83 -12.73 -10.58
C ARG A 145 5.72 -12.67 -9.34
N ILE A 146 6.54 -13.71 -9.11
CA ILE A 146 7.53 -13.73 -8.03
C ILE A 146 8.57 -12.63 -8.25
N ALA A 147 9.08 -12.45 -9.47
CA ALA A 147 10.05 -11.40 -9.77
C ALA A 147 9.48 -9.99 -9.55
N ALA A 148 8.25 -9.72 -9.99
CA ALA A 148 7.56 -8.45 -9.73
C ALA A 148 7.34 -8.22 -8.23
N PHE A 149 7.02 -9.27 -7.48
CA PHE A 149 6.85 -9.23 -6.04
C PHE A 149 8.17 -8.96 -5.30
N GLU A 150 9.25 -9.67 -5.64
CA GLU A 150 10.59 -9.40 -5.10
C GLU A 150 11.02 -7.96 -5.37
N GLN A 151 10.79 -7.47 -6.59
CA GLN A 151 11.08 -6.09 -6.96
C GLN A 151 10.27 -5.12 -6.07
N THR A 152 9.01 -5.43 -5.78
CA THR A 152 8.17 -4.61 -4.90
C THR A 152 8.68 -4.61 -3.45
N LEU A 153 8.99 -5.78 -2.88
CA LEU A 153 9.53 -5.90 -1.52
C LEU A 153 10.87 -5.19 -1.33
N ARG A 154 11.72 -5.13 -2.36
CA ARG A 154 13.01 -4.40 -2.30
C ARG A 154 12.82 -2.90 -2.12
N HIS A 155 11.71 -2.34 -2.59
CA HIS A 155 11.39 -0.91 -2.48
C HIS A 155 10.48 -0.60 -1.29
N MET A 156 9.98 -1.62 -0.57
CA MET A 156 9.20 -1.39 0.63
C MET A 156 10.08 -0.89 1.79
N PRO A 157 9.60 0.09 2.57
CA PRO A 157 10.27 0.48 3.81
C PRO A 157 10.49 -0.74 4.68
N LYS A 158 11.65 -0.81 5.34
CA LYS A 158 12.01 -1.89 6.27
C LYS A 158 11.63 -1.45 7.68
N PRO A 159 10.52 -1.92 8.27
CA PRO A 159 10.14 -1.53 9.62
C PRO A 159 11.15 -2.13 10.60
N THR A 160 11.57 -1.35 11.60
CA THR A 160 12.38 -1.86 12.72
C THR A 160 11.54 -2.64 13.74
N ILE A 161 10.21 -2.51 13.66
CA ILE A 161 9.24 -3.25 14.47
C ILE A 161 9.04 -4.62 13.82
N PRO A 162 9.15 -5.74 14.55
CA PRO A 162 8.85 -7.07 14.00
C PRO A 162 7.35 -7.15 13.66
N GLY A 163 6.99 -7.92 12.64
CA GLY A 163 5.59 -7.98 12.23
C GLY A 163 5.29 -8.99 11.14
N SER A 164 4.03 -9.06 10.74
CA SER A 164 3.55 -9.91 9.66
C SER A 164 2.73 -9.14 8.64
N VAL A 165 2.86 -9.57 7.38
CA VAL A 165 2.03 -9.12 6.26
C VAL A 165 1.42 -10.37 5.64
N GLU A 166 0.09 -10.45 5.65
CA GLU A 166 -0.68 -11.47 4.95
C GLU A 166 -1.45 -10.84 3.79
N VAL A 167 -1.22 -11.34 2.57
CA VAL A 167 -1.94 -10.89 1.38
C VAL A 167 -2.63 -12.08 0.74
N ARG A 168 -3.93 -11.92 0.48
CA ARG A 168 -4.78 -12.89 -0.22
C ARG A 168 -5.17 -12.30 -1.55
N LEU A 169 -4.63 -12.84 -2.64
CA LEU A 169 -4.98 -12.38 -3.98
C LEU A 169 -5.85 -13.45 -4.63
N PRO A 170 -7.11 -13.12 -4.99
CA PRO A 170 -7.96 -14.06 -5.69
C PRO A 170 -7.39 -14.35 -7.08
N ALA A 171 -7.64 -15.56 -7.54
CA ALA A 171 -7.38 -16.03 -8.89
C ALA A 171 -7.67 -14.99 -9.98
N VAL A 172 -6.66 -14.66 -10.80
CA VAL A 172 -6.86 -13.93 -12.06
C VAL A 172 -7.50 -14.89 -13.07
N VAL A 173 -8.67 -14.56 -13.59
CA VAL A 173 -9.26 -15.26 -14.75
C VAL A 173 -8.73 -14.57 -16.00
N ALA A 174 -7.90 -15.28 -16.77
CA ALA A 174 -7.47 -14.86 -18.10
C ALA A 174 -7.88 -15.96 -19.10
N GLY A 175 -8.91 -15.68 -19.90
CA GLY A 175 -9.49 -16.63 -20.85
C GLY A 175 -9.98 -17.91 -20.18
N ASP A 176 -9.56 -19.07 -20.71
CA ASP A 176 -9.94 -20.41 -20.22
C ASP A 176 -9.09 -20.93 -19.04
N THR A 177 -8.24 -20.08 -18.45
CA THR A 177 -7.34 -20.46 -17.34
C THR A 177 -7.79 -19.78 -16.05
N THR A 178 -8.36 -20.56 -15.13
CA THR A 178 -8.60 -20.13 -13.76
C THR A 178 -7.25 -20.02 -13.05
N GLY A 179 -6.83 -18.79 -12.72
CA GLY A 179 -5.70 -18.57 -11.82
C GLY A 179 -5.95 -19.26 -10.47
N ARG A 180 -4.89 -19.55 -9.72
CA ARG A 180 -4.98 -20.19 -8.40
C ARG A 180 -5.03 -19.15 -7.30
N ASP A 181 -5.66 -19.46 -6.17
CA ASP A 181 -5.70 -18.55 -5.01
C ASP A 181 -4.29 -18.39 -4.44
N VAL A 182 -3.78 -17.15 -4.39
CA VAL A 182 -2.44 -16.87 -3.86
C VAL A 182 -2.55 -16.36 -2.44
N ARG A 183 -1.99 -17.11 -1.48
CA ARG A 183 -1.75 -16.63 -0.12
C ARG A 183 -0.27 -16.38 0.09
N LEU A 184 0.04 -15.18 0.57
CA LEU A 184 1.40 -14.74 0.84
C LEU A 184 1.52 -14.29 2.30
N SER A 185 2.55 -14.79 2.99
CA SER A 185 2.93 -14.33 4.33
C SER A 185 4.40 -13.87 4.33
N ALA A 186 4.67 -12.65 4.80
CA ALA A 186 6.02 -12.11 4.91
C ALA A 186 6.25 -11.38 6.25
N GLU A 187 7.50 -11.39 6.73
CA GLU A 187 7.93 -10.68 7.94
C GLU A 187 9.23 -9.92 7.66
N PRO A 188 9.46 -8.75 8.27
CA PRO A 188 10.72 -8.05 8.12
C PRO A 188 11.82 -8.75 8.91
N VAL A 189 12.99 -8.86 8.29
CA VAL A 189 14.20 -9.45 8.87
C VAL A 189 15.39 -8.53 8.66
N GLU A 190 16.48 -8.79 9.37
CA GLU A 190 17.74 -8.08 9.16
C GLU A 190 18.17 -8.23 7.68
N GLY A 191 18.23 -7.11 6.95
CA GLY A 191 18.58 -7.07 5.53
C GLY A 191 17.40 -6.98 4.55
N GLY A 192 16.15 -7.25 4.94
CA GLY A 192 15.02 -7.20 4.01
C GLY A 192 13.72 -7.83 4.52
N TRP A 193 13.05 -8.59 3.67
CA TRP A 193 11.81 -9.29 3.98
C TRP A 193 12.01 -10.80 3.83
N SER A 194 11.50 -11.57 4.78
CA SER A 194 11.46 -13.03 4.73
C SER A 194 10.05 -13.47 4.36
N VAL A 195 9.91 -14.21 3.24
CA VAL A 195 8.64 -14.82 2.83
C VAL A 195 8.48 -16.14 3.57
N LYS A 196 7.45 -16.26 4.41
CA LYS A 196 7.16 -17.47 5.20
C LYS A 196 6.42 -18.53 4.39
N SER A 197 5.48 -18.11 3.55
CA SER A 197 4.72 -19.02 2.71
C SER A 197 4.19 -18.34 1.46
N LEU A 198 4.19 -19.10 0.37
CA LEU A 198 3.52 -18.80 -0.88
C LEU A 198 2.75 -20.06 -1.26
N ALA A 199 1.42 -20.00 -1.25
CA ALA A 199 0.57 -21.10 -1.67
C ALA A 199 -0.27 -20.66 -2.87
N ALA A 200 -0.36 -21.53 -3.87
CA ALA A 200 -1.23 -21.39 -5.04
C ALA A 200 -2.07 -22.67 -5.17
N THR A 201 -3.33 -22.62 -4.73
CA THR A 201 -4.28 -23.74 -4.81
C THR A 201 -5.19 -23.63 -6.02
#